data_AF-X1TTQ3-F1
#
_entry.id   AF-X1TTQ3-F1
#
_cell.length_a   1.000
_cell.length_b   1.000
_cell.length_c   1.000
_cell.angle_alpha   90.00
_cell.angle_beta   90.00
_cell.angle_gamma   90.00
#
_symmetry.space_group_name_H-M   'P 1'
#
loop_
_entity.id
_entity.type
_entity.pdbx_description
1 polymer ?
#
loop_
_entity_poly.entity_id
_entity_poly.type
_entity_poly.pdbx_seq_one_letter_code
_entity_poly.pdbx_strand_id
1 'polypeptide(L)'
;RSAESYLGNSPQAKLNQRANLTPGNSWQKRRTKELRIDCYWSFGDLEDKQMTYEEFKNERNIDNVPKRELKHEKYIDNWWDNLEIEVKEDIIKQILSWQTPKFKTRHFKRLNKCLEKKLAVLYEE
;
A
#
# COMPACT_ATOMS: atom_id res chain seq x y z
N ARG A 1 -23.27 38.56 16.09
CA ARG A 1 -21.99 37.86 15.86
C ARG A 1 -22.25 36.83 14.77
N SER A 2 -21.60 36.97 13.63
CA SER A 2 -21.78 36.14 12.42
C SER A 2 -21.41 34.69 12.69
N ALA A 3 -22.22 33.76 12.15
CA ALA A 3 -22.01 32.33 12.21
C ALA A 3 -20.92 31.87 11.20
N GLU A 4 -19.71 32.42 11.32
CA GLU A 4 -18.55 32.05 10.47
C GLU A 4 -17.82 30.79 10.99
N SER A 5 -18.50 29.90 11.70
CA SER A 5 -17.90 28.67 12.24
C SER A 5 -17.99 27.45 11.31
N TYR A 6 -18.30 27.61 10.02
CA TYR A 6 -18.52 26.51 9.08
C TYR A 6 -17.39 26.30 8.03
N LEU A 7 -16.18 26.77 8.30
CA LEU A 7 -15.00 26.53 7.42
C LEU A 7 -14.43 25.09 7.51
N GLY A 8 -15.09 24.16 8.21
CA GLY A 8 -14.60 22.79 8.42
C GLY A 8 -15.10 21.73 7.44
N ASN A 9 -15.99 22.05 6.48
CA ASN A 9 -16.75 21.02 5.75
C ASN A 9 -16.72 21.10 4.22
N SER A 10 -15.91 21.96 3.61
CA SER A 10 -15.76 21.95 2.15
C SER A 10 -14.95 20.71 1.70
N PRO A 11 -15.24 20.13 0.52
CA PRO A 11 -14.45 19.03 -0.03
C PRO A 11 -12.96 19.38 -0.08
N GLN A 12 -12.62 20.62 -0.42
CA GLN A 12 -11.25 21.12 -0.47
C GLN A 12 -10.60 21.21 0.92
N ALA A 13 -11.33 21.64 1.95
CA ALA A 13 -10.82 21.66 3.32
C ALA A 13 -10.57 20.24 3.85
N LYS A 14 -11.43 19.28 3.50
CA LYS A 14 -11.20 17.85 3.82
C LYS A 14 -10.01 17.27 3.08
N LEU A 15 -9.81 17.64 1.81
CA LEU A 15 -8.63 17.25 1.02
C LEU A 15 -7.35 17.85 1.63
N ASN A 16 -7.36 19.13 1.99
CA ASN A 16 -6.23 19.80 2.62
C ASN A 16 -5.94 19.23 4.02
N GLN A 17 -6.97 18.94 4.83
CA GLN A 17 -6.79 18.26 6.11
C GLN A 17 -6.17 16.87 5.92
N ARG A 18 -6.68 16.06 4.98
CA ARG A 18 -6.10 14.75 4.65
C ARG A 18 -4.66 14.86 4.15
N ALA A 19 -4.35 15.86 3.34
CA ALA A 19 -3.00 16.15 2.87
C ALA A 19 -2.06 16.59 4.01
N ASN A 20 -2.58 17.21 5.07
CA ASN A 20 -1.83 17.61 6.26
C ASN A 20 -1.66 16.47 7.28
N LEU A 21 -2.40 15.36 7.16
CA LEU A 21 -2.25 14.19 8.06
C LEU A 21 -0.96 13.40 7.82
N THR A 22 -0.32 13.55 6.67
CA THR A 22 1.04 13.02 6.41
C THR A 22 2.01 14.20 6.38
N PRO A 23 2.76 14.46 7.47
CA PRO A 23 3.70 15.57 7.51
C PRO A 23 4.78 15.41 6.44
N GLY A 24 5.20 16.54 5.85
CA GLY A 24 6.29 16.60 4.86
C GLY A 24 5.92 17.26 3.53
N ASN A 25 6.95 17.65 2.77
CA ASN A 25 6.83 18.19 1.42
C ASN A 25 6.40 17.10 0.40
N SER A 26 6.11 17.49 -0.84
CA SER A 26 5.64 16.55 -1.89
C SER A 26 6.58 15.37 -2.11
N TRP A 27 7.89 15.58 -2.03
CA TRP A 27 8.89 14.52 -2.15
C TRP A 27 8.81 13.56 -0.97
N GLN A 28 8.77 14.07 0.27
CA GLN A 28 8.66 13.26 1.48
C GLN A 28 7.38 12.42 1.49
N LYS A 29 6.25 13.00 1.03
CA LYS A 29 4.97 12.30 0.89
C LYS A 29 5.06 11.16 -0.12
N ARG A 30 5.64 11.41 -1.30
CA ARG A 30 5.85 10.39 -2.33
C ARG A 30 6.76 9.28 -1.81
N ARG A 31 7.86 9.64 -1.15
CA ARG A 31 8.80 8.66 -0.61
C ARG A 31 8.19 7.81 0.49
N THR A 32 7.42 8.41 1.39
CA THR A 32 6.69 7.69 2.45
C THR A 32 5.71 6.68 1.84
N LYS A 33 5.03 7.05 0.75
CA LYS A 33 4.12 6.18 0.01
C LYS A 33 4.85 4.99 -0.63
N GLU A 34 5.97 5.24 -1.31
CA GLU A 34 6.85 4.18 -1.86
C GLU A 34 7.30 3.21 -0.77
N LEU A 35 7.86 3.72 0.33
CA LEU A 35 8.34 2.89 1.44
C LEU A 35 7.23 2.05 2.08
N ARG A 36 6.01 2.60 2.16
CA ARG A 36 4.84 1.87 2.69
C ARG A 36 4.45 0.70 1.79
N ILE A 37 4.48 0.90 0.47
CA ILE A 37 4.21 -0.14 -0.53
C ILE A 37 5.29 -1.22 -0.49
N ASP A 38 6.56 -0.82 -0.39
CA ASP A 38 7.67 -1.78 -0.25
C ASP A 38 7.54 -2.59 1.04
N CYS A 39 7.17 -1.94 2.14
CA CYS A 39 6.92 -2.62 3.41
C CYS A 39 5.78 -3.63 3.28
N TYR A 40 4.67 -3.26 2.62
CA TYR A 40 3.57 -4.18 2.34
C TYR A 40 4.07 -5.42 1.58
N TRP A 41 4.75 -5.21 0.46
CA TRP A 41 5.20 -6.30 -0.42
C TRP A 41 6.24 -7.20 0.25
N SER A 42 7.16 -6.62 1.03
CA SER A 42 8.20 -7.37 1.75
C SER A 42 7.67 -8.33 2.82
N PHE A 43 6.43 -8.17 3.28
CA PHE A 43 5.80 -9.05 4.25
C PHE A 43 4.99 -10.19 3.64
N GLY A 44 4.63 -10.10 2.35
CA GLY A 44 3.90 -11.15 1.66
C GLY A 44 4.77 -12.40 1.58
N ASP A 45 4.22 -13.54 1.97
CA ASP A 45 4.87 -14.81 1.64
C ASP A 45 4.73 -15.10 0.14
N LEU A 46 5.44 -16.12 -0.34
CA LEU A 46 5.43 -16.46 -1.76
C LEU A 46 4.02 -16.81 -2.26
N GLU A 47 3.18 -17.43 -1.42
CA GLU A 47 1.83 -17.84 -1.80
C GLU A 47 0.92 -16.61 -1.99
N ASP A 48 0.94 -15.65 -1.05
CA ASP A 48 0.22 -14.37 -1.16
C ASP A 48 0.69 -13.58 -2.38
N LYS A 49 2.01 -13.56 -2.63
CA LYS A 49 2.60 -12.91 -3.81
C LYS A 49 2.16 -13.57 -5.11
N GLN A 50 2.14 -14.90 -5.17
CA GLN A 50 1.64 -15.68 -6.31
C GLN A 50 0.15 -15.41 -6.54
N MET A 51 -0.65 -15.38 -5.48
CA MET A 51 -2.08 -15.10 -5.57
C MET A 51 -2.31 -13.70 -6.13
N THR A 52 -1.57 -12.72 -5.63
CA THR A 52 -1.60 -11.34 -6.13
C THR A 52 -1.19 -11.27 -7.60
N TYR A 53 -0.14 -11.99 -8.00
CA TYR A 53 0.27 -12.03 -9.41
C TYR A 53 -0.82 -12.63 -10.30
N GLU A 54 -1.36 -13.80 -9.95
CA GLU A 54 -2.35 -14.49 -10.78
C GLU A 54 -3.66 -13.69 -10.89
N GLU A 55 -4.12 -13.09 -9.80
CA GLU A 55 -5.34 -12.28 -9.79
C GLU A 55 -5.19 -10.99 -10.61
N PHE A 56 -4.10 -10.24 -10.42
CA PHE A 56 -3.98 -8.89 -10.99
C PHE A 56 -3.20 -8.83 -12.31
N LYS A 57 -2.38 -9.83 -12.63
CA LYS A 57 -1.69 -9.92 -13.92
C LYS A 57 -2.42 -10.80 -14.92
N ASN A 58 -3.02 -11.89 -14.45
CA ASN A 58 -3.62 -12.92 -15.32
C ASN A 58 -5.13 -13.07 -15.14
N GLU A 59 -5.75 -12.31 -14.23
CA GLU A 59 -7.20 -12.31 -13.99
C GLU A 59 -7.76 -13.71 -13.67
N ARG A 60 -7.01 -14.50 -12.90
CA ARG A 60 -7.40 -15.87 -12.55
C ARG A 60 -7.09 -16.22 -11.10
N ASN A 61 -7.97 -17.01 -10.51
CA ASN A 61 -7.78 -17.56 -9.17
C ASN A 61 -6.61 -18.57 -9.18
N ILE A 62 -5.69 -18.42 -8.21
CA ILE A 62 -4.54 -19.30 -7.99
C ILE A 62 -4.91 -20.78 -7.85
N ASP A 63 -6.09 -21.10 -7.31
CA ASP A 63 -6.58 -22.47 -7.14
C ASP A 63 -6.75 -23.20 -8.49
N ASN A 64 -6.93 -22.44 -9.58
CA ASN A 64 -7.06 -22.97 -10.93
C ASN A 64 -5.72 -23.05 -11.67
N VAL A 65 -4.62 -22.60 -11.07
CA VAL A 65 -3.30 -22.54 -11.71
C VAL A 65 -2.51 -23.82 -11.36
N PRO A 66 -2.08 -24.62 -12.35
CA PRO A 66 -1.22 -25.76 -12.10
C PRO A 66 0.07 -25.33 -11.39
N LYS A 67 0.49 -26.06 -10.33
CA LYS A 67 1.69 -25.71 -9.54
C LYS A 67 2.95 -25.48 -10.37
N ARG A 68 3.11 -26.19 -11.49
CA ARG A 68 4.23 -26.06 -12.43
C ARG A 68 4.25 -24.73 -13.18
N GLU A 69 3.12 -24.02 -13.26
CA GLU A 69 2.99 -22.72 -13.93
C GLU A 69 3.24 -21.56 -12.98
N LEU A 70 3.13 -21.78 -11.67
CA LEU A 70 3.34 -20.76 -10.65
C LEU A 70 4.75 -20.18 -10.76
N LYS A 71 4.81 -18.85 -10.82
CA LYS A 71 6.07 -18.13 -10.94
C LYS A 71 6.82 -18.13 -9.62
N HIS A 72 8.14 -18.18 -9.69
CA HIS A 72 9.00 -18.07 -8.53
C HIS A 72 9.10 -16.60 -8.07
N GLU A 73 9.52 -16.40 -6.83
CA GLU A 73 9.52 -15.09 -6.16
C GLU A 73 10.18 -13.98 -6.99
N LYS A 74 11.41 -14.21 -7.46
CA LYS A 74 12.15 -13.21 -8.25
C LYS A 74 11.41 -12.71 -9.49
N TYR A 75 10.66 -13.59 -10.16
CA TYR A 75 9.86 -13.19 -11.32
C TYR A 75 8.70 -12.29 -10.91
N ILE A 76 8.04 -12.63 -9.80
CA ILE A 76 6.89 -11.89 -9.26
C ILE A 76 7.34 -10.54 -8.70
N ASP A 77 8.46 -10.51 -7.97
CA ASP A 77 9.08 -9.27 -7.49
C ASP A 77 9.45 -8.35 -8.66
N ASN A 78 10.03 -8.89 -9.74
CA ASN A 78 10.30 -8.08 -10.93
C ASN A 78 9.02 -7.54 -11.59
N TRP A 79 7.95 -8.33 -11.67
CA TRP A 79 6.66 -7.82 -12.13
C TRP A 79 6.17 -6.68 -11.25
N TRP A 80 6.17 -6.90 -9.93
CA TRP A 80 5.77 -5.91 -8.95
C TRP A 80 6.58 -4.62 -9.11
N ASP A 81 7.91 -4.70 -9.14
CA ASP A 81 8.79 -3.54 -9.23
C ASP A 81 8.51 -2.66 -10.45
N ASN A 82 8.14 -3.28 -11.58
CA ASN A 82 7.80 -2.58 -12.83
C ASN A 82 6.40 -1.93 -12.84
N LEU A 83 5.57 -2.13 -11.82
CA LEU A 83 4.27 -1.45 -11.72
C LEU A 83 4.44 0.00 -11.24
N GLU A 84 3.58 0.89 -11.76
CA GLU A 84 3.43 2.25 -11.23
C GLU A 84 2.94 2.22 -9.77
N ILE A 85 3.34 3.23 -9.01
CA ILE A 85 3.03 3.33 -7.57
C ILE A 85 1.51 3.37 -7.35
N GLU A 86 0.79 4.08 -8.22
CA GLU A 86 -0.66 4.20 -8.21
C GLU A 86 -1.34 2.83 -8.41
N VAL A 87 -0.83 2.02 -9.35
CA VAL A 87 -1.33 0.66 -9.60
C VAL A 87 -1.09 -0.23 -8.38
N LYS A 88 0.12 -0.17 -7.79
CA LYS A 88 0.44 -0.91 -6.55
C LYS A 88 -0.51 -0.55 -5.41
N GLU A 89 -0.81 0.73 -5.23
CA GLU A 89 -1.76 1.17 -4.20
C GLU A 89 -3.16 0.61 -4.43
N ASP A 90 -3.64 0.62 -5.66
CA ASP A 90 -5.00 0.15 -5.96
C ASP A 90 -5.12 -1.37 -5.76
N ILE A 91 -4.10 -2.14 -6.16
CA ILE A 91 -3.99 -3.57 -5.83
C ILE A 91 -4.07 -3.78 -4.31
N ILE A 92 -3.25 -3.05 -3.54
CA ILE A 92 -3.22 -3.17 -2.07
C ILE A 92 -4.58 -2.81 -1.46
N LYS A 93 -5.24 -1.74 -1.93
CA LYS A 93 -6.57 -1.34 -1.45
C LYS A 93 -7.60 -2.44 -1.73
N GLN A 94 -7.56 -3.03 -2.93
CA GLN A 94 -8.48 -4.09 -3.32
C GLN A 94 -8.27 -5.34 -2.48
N ILE A 95 -7.03 -5.81 -2.31
CA ILE A 95 -6.70 -6.95 -1.42
C ILE A 95 -7.18 -6.67 0.00
N LEU A 96 -6.83 -5.50 0.56
CA LEU A 96 -7.25 -5.14 1.91
C LEU A 96 -8.77 -4.99 2.03
N SER A 97 -9.52 -4.72 0.95
CA SER A 97 -10.98 -4.66 0.98
C SER A 97 -11.59 -6.03 1.32
N TRP A 98 -10.99 -7.12 0.83
CA TRP A 98 -11.41 -8.51 1.06
C TRP A 98 -11.10 -9.03 2.46
N GLN A 99 -10.22 -8.33 3.19
CA GLN A 99 -9.76 -8.77 4.50
C GLN A 99 -10.68 -8.35 5.66
N THR A 100 -10.64 -9.10 6.75
CA THR A 100 -11.38 -8.77 7.97
C THR A 100 -10.79 -7.55 8.69
N PRO A 101 -11.58 -6.77 9.45
CA PRO A 101 -11.06 -5.65 10.25
C PRO A 101 -9.94 -6.05 11.23
N LYS A 102 -10.02 -7.26 11.80
CA LYS A 102 -9.01 -7.83 12.70
C LYS A 102 -7.68 -8.07 11.97
N PHE A 103 -7.74 -8.61 10.75
CA PHE A 103 -6.57 -8.77 9.90
C PHE A 103 -5.95 -7.41 9.57
N LYS A 104 -6.75 -6.46 9.06
CA LYS A 104 -6.29 -5.11 8.69
C LYS A 104 -5.56 -4.43 9.84
N THR A 105 -6.12 -4.47 11.05
CA THR A 105 -5.48 -3.89 12.25
C THR A 105 -4.10 -4.48 12.53
N ARG A 106 -3.95 -5.81 12.47
CA ARG A 106 -2.67 -6.49 12.71
C ARG A 106 -1.67 -6.18 11.59
N HIS A 107 -2.14 -6.21 10.35
CA HIS A 107 -1.34 -5.92 9.18
C HIS A 107 -0.80 -4.47 9.21
N PHE A 108 -1.66 -3.49 9.46
CA PHE A 108 -1.25 -2.08 9.57
C PHE A 108 -0.26 -1.81 10.72
N LYS A 109 -0.37 -2.52 11.85
CA LYS A 109 0.64 -2.43 12.92
C LYS A 109 2.03 -2.87 12.46
N ARG A 110 2.12 -3.99 11.72
CA ARG A 110 3.39 -4.48 11.17
C ARG A 110 3.95 -3.54 10.10
N LEU A 111 3.07 -3.09 9.21
CA LEU A 111 3.41 -2.17 8.14
C LEU A 111 3.93 -0.83 8.67
N ASN A 112 3.27 -0.24 9.68
CA ASN A 112 3.75 1.00 10.29
C ASN A 112 5.10 0.82 11.00
N LYS A 113 5.33 -0.30 11.68
CA LYS A 113 6.64 -0.60 12.29
C LYS A 113 7.76 -0.71 11.26
N CYS A 114 7.49 -1.29 10.08
CA CYS A 114 8.45 -1.32 8.98
C CYS A 114 8.70 0.08 8.43
N LEU A 115 7.63 0.85 8.21
CA LEU A 115 7.70 2.20 7.68
C LEU A 115 8.51 3.13 8.60
N GLU A 116 8.27 3.08 9.91
CA GLU A 116 9.02 3.84 10.91
C GLU A 116 10.52 3.54 10.83
N LYS A 117 10.91 2.26 10.71
CA LYS A 117 12.32 1.89 10.55
C LYS A 117 12.93 2.43 9.25
N LYS A 118 12.22 2.29 8.12
CA LYS A 118 12.71 2.79 6.83
C LYS A 118 12.80 4.31 6.79
N LEU A 119 11.85 5.01 7.42
CA LEU A 119 11.88 6.47 7.53
C LEU A 119 13.00 6.96 8.44
N ALA A 120 13.28 6.27 9.55
CA ALA A 120 14.41 6.62 10.42
C ALA A 120 15.73 6.59 9.63
N VAL A 121 15.98 5.52 8.87
CA VAL A 121 17.16 5.42 8.00
C VAL A 121 17.20 6.55 6.96
N LEU A 122 16.05 6.85 6.31
CA LEU A 122 15.97 7.89 5.29
C LEU A 122 16.20 9.32 5.82
N TYR A 123 15.97 9.57 7.11
CA TYR A 123 16.15 10.89 7.73
C TYR A 123 17.41 10.99 8.62
N GLU A 124 18.16 9.89 8.77
CA GLU A 124 19.51 9.89 9.35
C GLU A 124 20.59 10.21 8.30
N GLU A 125 20.27 10.05 7.01
CA GLU A 125 21.07 10.45 5.84
C GLU A 125 20.82 11.91 5.42
#